data_AF-A0AAU4R586-F1
#
_entry.id   AF-A0AAU4R586-F1
#
_cell.length_a   1.000
_cell.length_b   1.000
_cell.length_c   1.000
_cell.angle_alpha   90.00
_cell.angle_beta   90.00
_cell.angle_gamma   90.00
#
_symmetry.space_group_name_H-M   'P 1'
#
loop_
_entity.id
_entity.type
_entity.pdbx_description
1 polymer ?
#
loop_
_entity_poly.entity_id
_entity_poly.type
_entity_poly.pdbx_seq_one_letter_code
_entity_poly.pdbx_strand_id
1 'polypeptide(L)'
;MTSFRTRLDRIRASACIATLALQQIEDDLNADDIDAHELAAILRELHEDIDVPGGLFPALAQLVSTAARRAYQMEPDRDCEASWPLHEAAALITDTTGQRLNWAARSLDPQGDVE
;
A
#
# COMPACT_ATOMS: atom_id res chain seq x y z
N MET A 1 30.85 7.11 12.29
CA MET A 1 29.84 8.04 11.72
C MET A 1 29.29 7.54 10.37
N THR A 2 29.03 6.22 10.24
CA THR A 2 28.83 5.54 8.94
C THR A 2 27.56 4.69 8.87
N SER A 3 27.17 4.00 9.96
CA SER A 3 26.06 3.04 9.95
C SER A 3 24.68 3.62 9.58
N PHE A 4 24.36 4.83 10.06
CA PHE A 4 23.07 5.49 9.75
C PHE A 4 22.95 5.84 8.26
N ARG A 5 24.02 6.42 7.67
CA ARG A 5 24.06 6.74 6.24
C ARG A 5 23.87 5.49 5.40
N THR A 6 24.59 4.40 5.71
CA THR A 6 24.42 3.13 5.01
C THR A 6 23.01 2.53 5.17
N ARG A 7 22.35 2.68 6.33
CA ARG A 7 20.97 2.20 6.50
C ARG A 7 19.99 3.01 5.66
N LEU A 8 20.12 4.34 5.66
CA LEU A 8 19.28 5.22 4.87
C LEU A 8 19.47 5.01 3.37
N ASP A 9 20.71 4.80 2.92
CA ASP A 9 21.01 4.52 1.51
C ASP A 9 20.39 3.19 1.05
N ARG A 10 20.39 2.16 1.91
CA ARG A 10 19.67 0.90 1.62
C ARG A 10 18.16 1.11 1.52
N ILE A 11 17.57 1.88 2.44
CA ILE A 11 16.13 2.18 2.41
C ILE A 11 15.77 2.94 1.12
N ARG A 12 16.59 3.90 0.72
CA ARG A 12 16.41 4.64 -0.54
C ARG A 12 16.49 3.73 -1.77
N ALA A 13 17.46 2.81 -1.80
CA ALA A 13 17.58 1.84 -2.88
C ALA A 13 16.34 0.92 -2.96
N SER A 14 15.87 0.40 -1.82
CA SER A 14 14.65 -0.40 -1.76
C SER A 14 13.40 0.38 -2.19
N ALA A 15 13.27 1.63 -1.76
CA ALA A 15 12.17 2.50 -2.17
C ALA A 15 12.19 2.77 -3.68
N CYS A 16 13.38 3.01 -4.27
CA CYS A 16 13.53 3.17 -5.71
C CYS A 16 13.02 1.95 -6.49
N ILE A 17 13.36 0.73 -6.03
CA ILE A 17 12.88 -0.52 -6.66
C ILE A 17 11.35 -0.62 -6.56
N ALA A 18 10.77 -0.32 -5.40
CA ALA A 18 9.32 -0.32 -5.22
C ALA A 18 8.64 0.72 -6.15
N THR A 19 9.22 1.92 -6.29
CA THR A 19 8.73 2.95 -7.22
C THR A 19 8.78 2.48 -8.67
N LEU A 20 9.81 1.75 -9.10
CA LEU A 20 9.87 1.20 -10.46
C LEU A 20 8.75 0.18 -10.72
N ALA A 21 8.42 -0.66 -9.74
CA ALA A 21 7.31 -1.60 -9.87
C ALA A 21 5.96 -0.88 -9.94
N LEU A 22 5.76 0.18 -9.15
CA LEU A 22 4.55 1.00 -9.21
C LEU A 22 4.44 1.76 -10.54
N GLN A 23 5.54 2.30 -11.05
CA GLN A 23 5.57 2.98 -12.35
C GLN A 23 5.13 2.04 -13.48
N GLN A 24 5.56 0.78 -13.46
CA GLN A 24 5.11 -0.20 -14.45
C GLN A 24 3.59 -0.39 -14.42
N ILE A 25 2.99 -0.51 -13.22
CA ILE A 25 1.53 -0.63 -13.07
C ILE A 25 0.84 0.65 -13.57
N GLU A 26 1.38 1.83 -13.27
CA GLU A 26 0.85 3.10 -13.77
C GLU A 26 0.96 3.21 -15.29
N ASP A 27 2.05 2.75 -15.89
CA ASP A 27 2.25 2.74 -17.34
C ASP A 27 1.24 1.81 -18.02
N ASP A 28 1.01 0.61 -17.45
CA ASP A 28 -0.01 -0.32 -17.93
C ASP A 28 -1.41 0.29 -17.81
N LEU A 29 -1.74 0.92 -16.67
CA LEU A 29 -3.03 1.62 -16.46
C LEU A 29 -3.27 2.80 -17.42
N ASN A 30 -2.21 3.39 -17.98
CA ASN A 30 -2.28 4.49 -18.94
C ASN A 30 -2.23 4.03 -20.40
N ALA A 31 -2.18 2.71 -20.66
CA ALA A 31 -2.21 2.19 -22.02
C ALA A 31 -3.53 2.58 -22.72
N ASP A 32 -3.43 3.00 -23.99
CA ASP A 32 -4.57 3.51 -24.77
C ASP A 32 -5.66 2.47 -25.03
N ASP A 33 -5.37 1.18 -24.81
CA ASP A 33 -6.24 0.04 -25.08
C ASP A 33 -6.95 -0.53 -23.84
N ILE A 34 -6.71 0.03 -22.63
CA ILE A 34 -7.46 -0.39 -21.44
C ILE A 34 -8.93 0.01 -21.53
N ASP A 35 -9.79 -0.99 -21.48
CA ASP A 35 -11.24 -0.81 -21.37
C ASP A 35 -11.74 -0.90 -19.92
N ALA A 36 -13.04 -0.67 -19.72
CA ALA A 36 -13.64 -0.67 -18.39
C ALA A 36 -13.60 -2.05 -17.70
N HIS A 37 -13.63 -3.14 -18.47
CA HIS A 37 -13.59 -4.49 -17.93
C HIS A 37 -12.18 -4.85 -17.48
N GLU A 38 -11.16 -4.54 -18.29
CA GLU A 38 -9.76 -4.74 -17.93
C GLU A 38 -9.35 -3.88 -16.73
N LEU A 39 -9.75 -2.61 -16.70
CA LEU A 39 -9.52 -1.76 -15.53
C LEU A 39 -10.20 -2.33 -14.26
N ALA A 40 -11.43 -2.83 -14.38
CA ALA A 40 -12.10 -3.45 -13.25
C ALA A 40 -11.38 -4.72 -12.77
N ALA A 41 -10.86 -5.55 -13.67
CA ALA A 41 -10.07 -6.72 -13.33
C ALA A 41 -8.78 -6.36 -12.59
N ILE A 42 -8.04 -5.34 -13.05
CA ILE A 42 -6.83 -4.85 -12.37
C ILE A 42 -7.17 -4.35 -10.95
N LEU A 43 -8.26 -3.59 -10.80
CA LEU A 43 -8.69 -3.09 -9.48
C LEU A 43 -9.14 -4.22 -8.53
N ARG A 44 -9.73 -5.31 -9.06
CA ARG A 44 -10.05 -6.51 -8.29
C ARG A 44 -8.78 -7.23 -7.84
N GLU A 45 -7.81 -7.44 -8.73
CA GLU A 45 -6.51 -8.06 -8.36
C GLU A 45 -5.82 -7.27 -7.23
N LEU A 46 -5.75 -5.94 -7.35
CA LEU A 46 -5.18 -5.08 -6.31
C LEU A 46 -6.00 -5.10 -5.00
N HIS A 47 -7.31 -5.38 -5.07
CA HIS A 47 -8.16 -5.53 -3.90
C HIS A 47 -8.00 -6.90 -3.24
N GLU A 48 -7.98 -7.99 -4.00
CA GLU A 48 -7.81 -9.36 -3.49
C GLU A 48 -6.48 -9.50 -2.74
N ASP A 49 -5.44 -8.81 -3.22
CA ASP A 49 -4.14 -8.73 -2.56
C ASP A 49 -4.19 -8.07 -1.16
N ILE A 50 -5.30 -7.40 -0.79
CA ILE A 50 -5.51 -6.84 0.55
C ILE A 50 -5.80 -7.91 1.60
N ASP A 51 -6.43 -9.02 1.19
CA ASP A 51 -6.80 -10.10 2.11
C ASP A 51 -5.71 -11.19 2.20
N VAL A 52 -4.64 -11.09 1.39
CA VAL A 52 -3.54 -12.06 1.35
C VAL A 52 -2.33 -11.57 2.17
N PRO A 53 -1.78 -12.41 3.09
CA PRO A 53 -0.52 -12.09 3.75
C PRO A 53 0.62 -11.87 2.75
N GLY A 54 1.15 -10.65 2.69
CA GLY A 54 2.25 -10.29 1.81
C GLY A 54 1.85 -9.47 0.58
N GLY A 55 0.56 -9.21 0.39
CA GLY A 55 0.10 -8.27 -0.63
C GLY A 55 0.51 -6.82 -0.37
N LEU A 56 0.37 -5.97 -1.39
CA LEU A 56 0.89 -4.60 -1.42
C LEU A 56 0.38 -3.75 -0.26
N PHE A 57 -0.94 -3.62 -0.09
CA PHE A 57 -1.51 -2.78 0.97
C PHE A 57 -1.24 -3.34 2.38
N PRO A 58 -1.39 -4.65 2.66
CA PRO A 58 -0.98 -5.23 3.93
C PRO A 58 0.52 -5.05 4.22
N ALA A 59 1.39 -5.18 3.19
CA ALA A 59 2.81 -4.96 3.34
C ALA A 59 3.15 -3.50 3.68
N LEU A 60 2.48 -2.53 3.03
CA LEU A 60 2.61 -1.11 3.35
C LEU A 60 2.10 -0.79 4.76
N ALA A 61 0.93 -1.30 5.15
CA ALA A 61 0.37 -1.14 6.48
C ALA A 61 1.28 -1.75 7.56
N GLN A 62 1.90 -2.90 7.27
CA GLN A 62 2.86 -3.55 8.16
C GLN A 62 4.17 -2.75 8.29
N LEU A 63 4.65 -2.14 7.20
CA LEU A 63 5.81 -1.23 7.24
C LEU A 63 5.54 -0.03 8.13
N VAL A 64 4.39 0.62 7.97
CA VAL A 64 3.98 1.77 8.79
C VAL A 64 3.75 1.35 10.25
N SER A 65 3.11 0.21 10.49
CA SER A 65 2.93 -0.35 11.84
C SER A 65 4.27 -0.67 12.52
N THR A 66 5.25 -1.14 11.75
CA THR A 66 6.61 -1.34 12.25
C THR A 66 7.25 0.00 12.65
N ALA A 67 7.04 1.06 11.87
CA ALA A 67 7.49 2.40 12.23
C ALA A 67 6.78 2.91 13.50
N ALA A 68 5.46 2.72 13.61
CA ALA A 68 4.66 3.09 14.78
C ALA A 68 5.20 2.42 16.05
N ARG A 69 5.44 1.11 16.00
CA ARG A 69 6.02 0.36 17.11
C ARG A 69 7.41 0.86 17.49
N ARG A 70 8.23 1.28 16.51
CA ARG A 70 9.55 1.85 16.78
C ARG A 70 9.44 3.25 17.40
N ALA A 71 8.52 4.08 16.94
CA ALA A 71 8.24 5.39 17.54
C ALA A 71 7.80 5.24 19.00
N TYR A 72 6.86 4.34 19.28
CA TYR A 72 6.36 4.07 20.64
C TYR A 72 7.47 3.63 21.60
N GLN A 73 8.47 2.89 21.11
CA GLN A 73 9.63 2.47 21.89
C GLN A 73 10.59 3.62 22.20
N MET A 74 10.56 4.70 21.43
CA MET A 74 11.41 5.88 21.60
C MET A 74 10.74 6.98 22.44
N GLU A 75 9.41 6.96 22.56
CA GLU A 75 8.64 7.90 23.36
C GLU A 75 8.87 7.65 24.86
N PRO A 76 9.48 8.60 25.60
CA PRO A 76 9.85 8.40 27.00
C PRO A 76 8.63 8.23 27.90
N ASP A 77 7.56 8.98 27.63
CA ASP A 77 6.32 8.97 28.42
C ASP A 77 5.22 8.09 27.82
N ARG A 78 5.47 7.51 26.63
CA ARG A 78 4.49 6.70 25.87
C ARG A 78 3.15 7.43 25.68
N ASP A 79 3.24 8.74 25.47
CA ASP A 79 2.12 9.62 25.16
C ASP A 79 1.58 9.44 23.74
N CYS A 80 2.28 8.65 22.93
CA CYS A 80 1.91 8.29 21.57
C CYS A 80 1.93 9.44 20.57
N GLU A 81 2.67 10.52 20.83
CA GLU A 81 2.71 11.69 19.93
C GLU A 81 3.11 11.32 18.49
N ALA A 82 4.12 10.46 18.33
CA ALA A 82 4.62 10.01 17.03
C ALA A 82 4.06 8.65 16.63
N SER A 83 3.79 7.76 17.59
CA SER A 83 3.32 6.40 17.31
C SER A 83 1.83 6.32 16.97
N TRP A 84 0.97 7.17 17.57
CA TRP A 84 -0.46 7.18 17.29
C TRP A 84 -0.78 7.54 15.82
N PRO A 85 -0.26 8.64 15.25
CA PRO A 85 -0.54 8.98 13.85
C PRO A 85 -0.06 7.90 12.87
N LEU A 86 1.02 7.18 13.20
CA LEU A 86 1.51 6.07 12.38
C LEU A 86 0.58 4.85 12.46
N HIS A 87 0.04 4.52 13.63
CA HIS A 87 -0.97 3.48 13.75
C HIS A 87 -2.25 3.83 12.97
N GLU A 88 -2.69 5.08 13.03
CA GLU A 88 -3.84 5.57 12.26
C GLU A 88 -3.58 5.47 10.75
N ALA A 89 -2.41 5.91 10.28
CA ALA A 89 -2.03 5.79 8.88
C ALA A 89 -2.02 4.34 8.39
N ALA A 90 -1.52 3.40 9.20
CA ALA A 90 -1.53 1.97 8.86
C ALA A 90 -2.96 1.42 8.71
N ALA A 91 -3.90 1.83 9.57
CA ALA A 91 -5.29 1.41 9.48
C ALA A 91 -6.00 1.99 8.24
N LEU A 92 -5.72 3.25 7.88
CA LEU A 92 -6.30 3.86 6.68
C LEU A 92 -5.89 3.14 5.39
N ILE A 93 -4.64 2.66 5.31
CA ILE A 93 -4.12 1.93 4.15
C ILE A 93 -4.95 0.68 3.86
N THR A 94 -5.33 -0.10 4.86
CA THR A 94 -6.10 -1.34 4.66
C THR A 94 -7.59 -1.09 4.58
N ASP A 95 -8.16 -0.34 5.53
CA ASP A 95 -9.60 -0.33 5.76
C ASP A 95 -10.36 0.49 4.73
N THR A 96 -9.77 1.62 4.31
CA THR A 96 -10.44 2.55 3.38
C THR A 96 -10.11 2.21 1.94
N THR A 97 -8.86 1.82 1.65
CA THR A 97 -8.42 1.62 0.27
C THR A 97 -9.10 0.44 -0.40
N GLY A 98 -9.20 -0.71 0.28
CA GLY A 98 -9.80 -1.91 -0.31
C GLY A 98 -11.28 -1.76 -0.65
N GLN A 99 -12.05 -1.16 0.26
CA GLN A 99 -13.46 -0.88 0.01
C GLN A 99 -13.66 0.02 -1.21
N ARG A 100 -12.79 1.02 -1.40
CA ARG A 100 -12.88 1.97 -2.51
C ARG A 100 -12.50 1.31 -3.83
N LEU A 101 -11.46 0.47 -3.85
CA LEU A 101 -11.07 -0.29 -5.05
C LEU A 101 -12.18 -1.25 -5.49
N ASN A 102 -12.73 -2.03 -4.56
CA ASN A 102 -13.83 -2.94 -4.84
C ASN A 102 -15.07 -2.19 -5.37
N TRP A 103 -15.42 -1.06 -4.75
CA TRP A 103 -16.56 -0.26 -5.22
C TRP A 103 -16.32 0.31 -6.63
N ALA A 104 -15.12 0.81 -6.92
CA ALA A 104 -14.77 1.29 -8.25
C ALA A 104 -14.85 0.18 -9.30
N ALA A 105 -14.26 -0.99 -9.02
CA ALA A 105 -14.29 -2.15 -9.90
C ALA A 105 -15.73 -2.58 -10.23
N ARG A 106 -16.61 -2.71 -9.22
CA ARG A 106 -18.03 -3.03 -9.41
C ARG A 106 -18.81 -1.99 -10.19
N SER A 107 -18.41 -0.72 -10.10
CA SER A 107 -19.07 0.37 -10.83
C SER A 107 -18.68 0.36 -12.31
N LEU A 108 -17.44 -0.02 -12.62
CA LEU A 108 -16.92 -0.14 -13.98
C LEU A 108 -17.42 -1.40 -14.68
N ASP A 109 -17.48 -2.52 -13.96
CA ASP A 109 -17.90 -3.81 -14.48
C ASP A 109 -18.82 -4.54 -13.47
N PRO A 110 -20.14 -4.23 -13.48
CA PRO A 110 -21.10 -4.85 -12.57
C PRO A 110 -21.33 -6.34 -12.80
N GLN A 111 -20.97 -6.89 -13.97
CA GLN A 111 -21.21 -8.29 -14.35
C GLN A 111 -20.00 -9.19 -14.14
N GLY A 112 -18.80 -8.63 -13.99
CA GLY A 112 -17.56 -9.39 -13.76
C GLY A 112 -17.41 -10.08 -12.40
N ASP A 113 -18.36 -9.95 -11.48
CA ASP A 113 -18.37 -10.68 -10.19
C ASP A 113 -18.96 -12.11 -10.33
N VAL A 114 -19.33 -12.56 -11.55
CA VAL A 114 -20.14 -13.78 -11.79
C VAL A 114 -19.35 -14.95 -12.42
N GLU A 115 -18.02 -14.86 -12.58
CA GLU A 115 -17.20 -16.01 -13.00
C GLU A 115 -16.65 -16.83 -11.83
#